data_AF-A0A9Q9B9P0-F1
#
_entry.id   AF-A0A9Q9B9P0-F1
#
_cell.length_a   1.000
_cell.length_b   1.000
_cell.length_c   1.000
_cell.angle_alpha   90.00
_cell.angle_beta   90.00
_cell.angle_gamma   90.00
#
_symmetry.space_group_name_H-M   'P 1'
#
loop_
_entity.id
_entity.type
_entity.pdbx_description
1 polymer ?
#
loop_
_entity_poly.entity_id
_entity_poly.type
_entity_poly.pdbx_seq_one_letter_code
_entity_poly.pdbx_strand_id
1 'polypeptide(L)'
;MREYVYIWNNPNKNYIIASGIEFKDIANIDKNYLLLSHESEIAEYDLNTRFDYIRSNKIDGLLKEDIYSFGNFSWVPYTGETFPILSKKTVAELLYFNHITEPFDKIIFEELLNEYLAFAHDDGWFLKMYYDNFQFINKILEKINKKFSCYINTSEFQKGLYAYWIDKNGIETEIISDDIDKILNKRKWKHKAI
;
A
#
# COMPACT_ATOMS: atom_id res chain seq x y z
N MET A 1 -1.04 -3.22 -11.40
CA MET A 1 0.25 -3.86 -11.14
C MET A 1 1.11 -3.74 -12.37
N ARG A 2 2.38 -3.38 -12.20
CA ARG A 2 3.38 -3.24 -13.28
C ARG A 2 3.90 -4.61 -13.75
N GLU A 3 4.74 -4.63 -14.78
CA GLU A 3 5.33 -5.86 -15.36
C GLU A 3 6.45 -6.49 -14.52
N TYR A 4 6.58 -6.03 -13.28
CA TYR A 4 7.48 -6.54 -12.26
C TYR A 4 6.88 -6.24 -10.88
N VAL A 5 7.32 -6.97 -9.86
CA VAL A 5 7.07 -6.66 -8.46
C VAL A 5 8.37 -6.86 -7.68
N TYR A 6 8.71 -5.88 -6.86
CA TYR A 6 9.62 -6.07 -5.73
C TYR A 6 8.79 -6.09 -4.47
N ILE A 7 9.00 -7.04 -3.57
CA ILE A 7 8.27 -7.08 -2.31
C ILE A 7 9.07 -7.79 -1.22
N TRP A 8 8.99 -7.27 0.01
CA TRP A 8 9.47 -7.95 1.20
C TRP A 8 8.63 -7.61 2.42
N ASN A 9 8.76 -8.43 3.46
CA ASN A 9 7.97 -8.32 4.69
C ASN A 9 8.85 -8.02 5.90
N ASN A 10 8.41 -7.09 6.75
CA ASN A 10 8.93 -6.88 8.09
C ASN A 10 7.94 -7.46 9.11
N PRO A 11 8.08 -8.72 9.53
CA PRO A 11 7.15 -9.33 10.49
C PRO A 11 7.23 -8.73 11.90
N ASN A 12 8.35 -8.10 12.26
CA ASN A 12 8.50 -7.50 13.60
C ASN A 12 7.72 -6.20 13.73
N LYS A 13 7.54 -5.48 12.63
CA LYS A 13 6.84 -4.19 12.57
C LYS A 13 5.52 -4.25 11.78
N ASN A 14 5.13 -5.43 11.32
CA ASN A 14 3.96 -5.70 10.49
C ASN A 14 3.78 -4.73 9.32
N TYR A 15 4.80 -4.61 8.48
CA TYR A 15 4.66 -3.90 7.20
C TYR A 15 5.33 -4.63 6.06
N ILE A 16 4.85 -4.39 4.84
CA ILE A 16 5.57 -4.70 3.62
C ILE A 16 6.15 -3.43 3.00
N ILE A 17 7.26 -3.58 2.28
CA ILE A 17 7.65 -2.61 1.26
C ILE A 17 7.53 -3.30 -0.09
N ALA A 18 7.01 -2.57 -1.07
CA ALA A 18 6.87 -3.04 -2.42
C ALA A 18 7.14 -1.97 -3.48
N SER A 19 7.44 -2.44 -4.69
CA SER A 19 7.43 -1.68 -5.92
C SER A 19 6.70 -2.49 -6.99
N GLY A 20 6.02 -1.82 -7.91
CA GLY A 20 5.21 -2.44 -8.96
C GLY A 20 3.76 -2.77 -8.57
N ILE A 21 3.40 -2.60 -7.29
CA ILE A 21 2.02 -2.71 -6.80
C ILE A 21 1.41 -1.31 -6.73
N GLU A 22 0.26 -1.15 -7.38
CA GLU A 22 -0.47 0.11 -7.50
C GLU A 22 -1.73 0.08 -6.60
N PHE A 23 -2.30 1.25 -6.27
CA PHE A 23 -3.52 1.34 -5.46
C PHE A 23 -4.64 0.43 -6.00
N LYS A 24 -4.84 0.41 -7.31
CA LYS A 24 -5.86 -0.43 -7.98
C LYS A 24 -5.70 -1.93 -7.76
N ASP A 25 -4.50 -2.39 -7.37
CA ASP A 25 -4.25 -3.80 -7.05
C ASP A 25 -4.68 -4.16 -5.62
N ILE A 26 -4.78 -3.14 -4.76
CA ILE A 26 -5.04 -3.26 -3.33
C ILE A 26 -6.50 -2.88 -3.02
N ALA A 27 -7.03 -1.90 -3.75
CA ALA A 27 -8.37 -1.36 -3.56
C ALA A 27 -9.43 -2.47 -3.61
N ASN A 28 -10.28 -2.48 -2.59
CA ASN A 28 -11.55 -3.17 -2.52
C ASN A 28 -12.68 -2.18 -2.85
N ILE A 29 -13.51 -2.53 -3.83
CA ILE A 29 -14.62 -1.69 -4.30
C ILE A 29 -15.73 -1.51 -3.25
N ASP A 30 -15.83 -2.42 -2.28
CA ASP A 30 -16.86 -2.37 -1.22
C ASP A 30 -16.43 -1.54 -0.01
N LYS A 31 -15.21 -0.98 -0.03
CA LYS A 31 -14.67 -0.17 1.07
C LYS A 31 -14.69 1.31 0.71
N ASN A 32 -14.80 2.13 1.74
CA ASN A 32 -14.48 3.55 1.64
C ASN A 32 -13.00 3.76 1.95
N TYR A 33 -12.47 4.94 1.63
CA TYR A 33 -11.07 5.28 1.81
C TYR A 33 -10.96 6.67 2.41
N LEU A 34 -10.30 6.76 3.56
CA LEU A 34 -9.78 8.02 4.08
C LEU A 34 -8.49 8.32 3.33
N LEU A 35 -8.36 9.53 2.79
CA LEU A 35 -7.19 9.97 2.05
C LEU A 35 -6.40 10.98 2.91
N LEU A 36 -5.15 10.65 3.21
CA LEU A 36 -4.27 11.46 4.04
C LEU A 36 -3.31 12.33 3.22
N SER A 37 -2.96 11.85 2.03
CA SER A 37 -2.21 12.59 1.00
C SER A 37 -2.75 12.14 -0.35
N HIS A 38 -3.16 13.09 -1.19
CA HIS A 38 -3.66 12.85 -2.55
C HIS A 38 -3.77 14.17 -3.31
N GLU A 39 -3.99 14.08 -4.63
CA GLU A 39 -4.44 15.21 -5.46
C GLU A 39 -5.78 14.91 -6.16
N SER A 40 -6.52 13.89 -5.69
CA SER A 40 -7.83 13.51 -6.23
C SER A 40 -8.84 14.67 -6.21
N GLU A 41 -9.50 14.91 -7.34
CA GLU A 41 -10.50 15.97 -7.50
C GLU A 41 -11.90 15.55 -7.02
N ILE A 42 -12.14 14.25 -6.89
CA ILE A 42 -13.45 13.70 -6.53
C ILE A 42 -13.61 13.42 -5.03
N ALA A 43 -12.59 13.72 -4.24
CA ALA A 43 -12.57 13.55 -2.80
C ALA A 43 -13.64 14.43 -2.11
N GLU A 44 -14.28 13.85 -1.10
CA GLU A 44 -15.19 14.58 -0.21
C GLU A 44 -14.45 15.00 1.05
N TYR A 45 -14.70 16.23 1.51
CA TYR A 45 -14.04 16.80 2.68
C TYR A 45 -14.93 16.72 3.92
N ASP A 46 -14.42 16.15 5.02
CA ASP A 46 -15.08 16.18 6.33
C ASP A 46 -14.64 17.40 7.15
N LEU A 47 -15.60 18.25 7.53
CA LEU A 47 -15.35 19.50 8.26
C LEU A 47 -14.86 19.29 9.69
N ASN A 48 -15.17 18.15 10.31
CA ASN A 48 -14.85 17.90 11.72
C ASN A 48 -13.39 17.48 11.90
N THR A 49 -12.92 16.58 11.05
CA THR A 49 -11.57 16.01 11.08
C THR A 49 -10.61 16.73 10.15
N ARG A 50 -11.15 17.45 9.14
CA ARG A 50 -10.41 18.09 8.04
C ARG A 50 -9.70 17.10 7.13
N PHE A 51 -10.17 15.86 7.12
CA PHE A 51 -9.68 14.86 6.19
C PHE A 51 -10.57 14.76 4.96
N ASP A 52 -9.95 14.33 3.88
CA ASP A 52 -10.62 13.96 2.66
C ASP A 52 -10.91 12.46 2.62
N TYR A 53 -11.99 12.07 1.97
CA TYR A 53 -12.39 10.68 1.87
C TYR A 53 -13.12 10.39 0.55
N ILE A 54 -13.11 9.11 0.17
CA ILE A 54 -13.83 8.56 -0.97
C ILE A 54 -14.75 7.46 -0.47
N ARG A 55 -16.02 7.55 -0.84
CA ARG A 55 -17.00 6.48 -0.57
C ARG A 55 -16.85 5.35 -1.59
N SER A 56 -17.26 4.14 -1.21
CA SER A 56 -17.21 2.95 -2.05
C SER A 56 -17.89 3.16 -3.41
N ASN A 57 -19.01 3.87 -3.46
CA ASN A 57 -19.72 4.17 -4.72
C ASN A 57 -18.96 5.15 -5.66
N LYS A 58 -17.87 5.77 -5.21
CA LYS A 58 -17.00 6.66 -6.00
C LYS A 58 -15.61 6.08 -6.26
N ILE A 59 -15.31 4.87 -5.75
CA ILE A 59 -14.00 4.25 -5.89
C ILE A 59 -13.60 4.07 -7.35
N ASP A 60 -14.54 3.72 -8.22
CA ASP A 60 -14.31 3.57 -9.66
C ASP A 60 -13.88 4.88 -10.34
N GLY A 61 -14.22 6.03 -9.76
CA GLY A 61 -13.72 7.34 -10.19
C GLY A 61 -12.25 7.50 -9.83
N LEU A 62 -11.89 7.24 -8.57
CA LEU A 62 -10.52 7.35 -8.07
C LEU A 62 -9.58 6.39 -8.82
N LEU A 63 -10.04 5.17 -9.09
CA LEU A 63 -9.28 4.16 -9.84
C LEU A 63 -8.97 4.56 -11.30
N LYS A 64 -9.64 5.58 -11.84
CA LYS A 64 -9.40 6.11 -13.19
C LYS A 64 -8.49 7.34 -13.20
N GLU A 65 -8.21 7.93 -12.04
CA GLU A 65 -7.29 9.06 -11.93
C GLU A 65 -5.84 8.62 -12.12
N ASP A 66 -4.99 9.56 -12.52
CA ASP A 66 -3.54 9.33 -12.61
C ASP A 66 -2.89 9.43 -11.23
N ILE A 67 -3.12 8.43 -10.38
CA ILE A 67 -2.61 8.38 -8.99
C ILE A 67 -1.07 8.45 -8.97
N TYR A 68 -0.41 7.98 -10.03
CA TYR A 68 1.04 8.12 -10.15
C TYR A 68 1.47 9.60 -10.11
N SER A 69 0.70 10.49 -10.74
CA SER A 69 1.00 11.92 -10.79
C SER A 69 0.81 12.67 -9.46
N PHE A 70 0.13 12.07 -8.47
CA PHE A 70 -0.10 12.71 -7.16
C PHE A 70 1.19 12.87 -6.35
N GLY A 71 2.28 12.21 -6.75
CA GLY A 71 3.48 12.09 -5.93
C GLY A 71 3.20 11.24 -4.71
N ASN A 72 2.89 11.87 -3.57
CA ASN A 72 2.55 11.15 -2.35
C ASN A 72 1.07 10.80 -2.30
N PHE A 73 0.79 9.50 -2.17
CA PHE A 73 -0.56 8.99 -1.98
C PHE A 73 -0.64 8.14 -0.72
N SER A 74 -1.41 8.58 0.28
CA SER A 74 -1.60 7.85 1.54
C SER A 74 -3.07 7.67 1.84
N TRP A 75 -3.44 6.44 2.19
CA TRP A 75 -4.84 6.09 2.39
C TRP A 75 -5.03 5.04 3.48
N VAL A 76 -6.24 5.05 4.03
CA VAL A 76 -6.71 4.09 5.04
C VAL A 76 -8.10 3.60 4.63
N PRO A 77 -8.30 2.30 4.37
CA PRO A 77 -9.64 1.79 4.10
C PRO A 77 -10.48 1.88 5.37
N TYR A 78 -11.77 2.15 5.25
CA TYR A 78 -12.68 2.09 6.40
C TYR A 78 -14.02 1.48 6.00
N THR A 79 -14.75 1.01 7.02
CA THR A 79 -16.05 0.33 6.85
C THR A 79 -17.15 1.15 7.50
N GLY A 80 -18.24 1.40 6.77
CA GLY A 80 -19.40 2.14 7.27
C GLY A 80 -20.17 2.82 6.14
N GLU A 81 -21.40 3.24 6.39
CA GLU A 81 -22.21 3.98 5.40
C GLU A 81 -21.83 5.46 5.33
N THR A 82 -21.24 5.98 6.40
CA THR A 82 -20.86 7.40 6.56
C THR A 82 -19.41 7.51 7.03
N PHE A 83 -18.84 8.71 6.89
CA PHE A 83 -17.52 8.98 7.45
C PHE A 83 -17.58 8.89 8.99
N PRO A 84 -16.70 8.10 9.63
CA PRO A 84 -16.80 7.85 11.06
C PRO A 84 -16.38 9.07 11.89
N ILE A 85 -16.93 9.16 13.10
CA ILE A 85 -16.52 10.18 14.08
C ILE A 85 -15.18 9.75 14.66
N LEU A 86 -14.12 10.47 14.34
CA LEU A 86 -12.77 10.17 14.83
C LEU A 86 -12.49 10.91 16.13
N SER A 87 -11.86 10.22 17.08
CA SER A 87 -11.31 10.87 18.26
C SER A 87 -10.14 11.80 17.90
N LYS A 88 -9.89 12.81 18.74
CA LYS A 88 -8.73 13.71 18.57
C LYS A 88 -7.40 12.94 18.55
N LYS A 89 -7.32 11.83 19.31
CA LYS A 89 -6.16 10.93 19.32
C LYS A 89 -5.98 10.28 17.94
N THR A 90 -7.04 9.67 17.40
CA THR A 90 -7.03 9.04 16.07
C THR A 90 -6.63 10.04 14.98
N VAL A 91 -7.18 11.26 14.99
CA VAL A 91 -6.77 12.33 14.05
C VAL A 91 -5.27 12.63 14.17
N ALA A 92 -4.74 12.77 15.38
CA ALA A 92 -3.32 13.06 15.59
C ALA A 92 -2.41 11.91 15.10
N GLU A 93 -2.80 10.65 15.36
CA GLU A 93 -2.04 9.47 14.93
C GLU A 93 -2.04 9.31 13.40
N LEU A 94 -3.15 9.61 12.73
CA LEU A 94 -3.24 9.59 11.27
C LEU A 94 -2.41 10.71 10.62
N LEU A 95 -2.43 11.92 11.20
CA LEU A 95 -1.57 13.02 10.75
C LEU A 95 -0.08 12.71 10.95
N TYR A 96 0.26 12.08 12.10
CA TYR A 96 1.63 11.61 12.35
C TYR A 96 2.04 10.57 11.32
N PHE A 97 1.19 9.56 11.05
CA PHE A 97 1.47 8.54 10.04
C PHE A 97 1.68 9.15 8.66
N ASN A 98 0.84 10.10 8.25
CA ASN A 98 1.01 10.76 6.95
C ASN A 98 2.34 11.52 6.84
N HIS A 99 2.80 12.13 7.93
CA HIS A 99 4.03 12.91 7.95
C HIS A 99 5.30 12.05 8.06
N ILE A 100 5.28 11.04 8.93
CA ILE A 100 6.46 10.23 9.28
C ILE A 100 6.51 8.92 8.49
N THR A 101 5.40 8.50 7.87
CA THR A 101 5.23 7.20 7.19
C THR A 101 5.46 5.98 8.10
N GLU A 102 5.21 6.17 9.40
CA GLU A 102 5.21 5.14 10.43
C GLU A 102 4.04 5.36 11.39
N PRO A 103 3.33 4.30 11.81
CA PRO A 103 2.29 4.40 12.82
C PRO A 103 2.87 4.95 14.13
N PHE A 104 2.11 5.81 14.82
CA PHE A 104 2.52 6.31 16.12
C PHE A 104 2.43 5.23 17.21
N ASP A 105 1.31 4.51 17.24
CA ASP A 105 0.99 3.48 18.24
C ASP A 105 0.23 2.32 17.58
N LYS A 106 -0.93 2.64 16.98
CA LYS A 106 -1.81 1.64 16.37
C LYS A 106 -1.73 1.63 14.84
N ILE A 107 -1.88 0.44 14.26
CA ILE A 107 -2.15 0.24 12.83
C ILE A 107 -3.67 0.26 12.59
N ILE A 108 -4.45 -0.30 13.51
CA ILE A 108 -5.92 -0.40 13.42
C ILE A 108 -6.60 0.57 14.38
N PHE A 109 -7.55 1.32 13.84
CA PHE A 109 -8.41 2.24 14.56
C PHE A 109 -9.81 1.65 14.65
N GLU A 110 -10.34 1.52 15.87
CA GLU A 110 -11.68 0.98 16.11
C GLU A 110 -12.76 1.81 15.42
N GLU A 111 -12.57 3.13 15.31
CA GLU A 111 -13.51 4.01 14.61
C GLU A 111 -13.55 3.78 13.09
N LEU A 112 -12.43 3.34 12.49
CA LEU A 112 -12.32 3.10 11.05
C LEU A 112 -12.64 1.65 10.65
N LEU A 113 -12.39 0.70 11.56
CA LEU A 113 -12.39 -0.74 11.24
C LEU A 113 -11.50 -1.02 10.01
N ASN A 114 -10.34 -0.37 9.96
CA ASN A 114 -9.39 -0.53 8.87
C ASN A 114 -8.64 -1.86 8.98
N GLU A 115 -8.05 -2.31 7.88
CA GLU A 115 -7.27 -3.56 7.83
C GLU A 115 -5.76 -3.28 7.66
N TYR A 116 -5.42 -2.08 7.20
CA TYR A 116 -4.06 -1.64 6.92
C TYR A 116 -3.95 -0.10 6.94
N LEU A 117 -2.72 0.41 6.92
CA LEU A 117 -2.36 1.79 6.60
C LEU A 117 -1.37 1.78 5.44
N ALA A 118 -1.61 2.59 4.41
CA ALA A 118 -0.78 2.58 3.21
C ALA A 118 -0.23 3.97 2.89
N PHE A 119 1.02 3.97 2.43
CA PHE A 119 1.69 5.12 1.87
C PHE A 119 2.41 4.68 0.58
N ALA A 120 2.15 5.39 -0.49
CA ALA A 120 2.83 5.25 -1.76
C ALA A 120 3.48 6.58 -2.15
N HIS A 121 4.62 6.46 -2.84
CA HIS A 121 5.23 7.56 -3.57
C HIS A 121 5.29 7.15 -5.04
N ASP A 122 4.74 7.99 -5.93
CA ASP A 122 4.58 7.75 -7.35
C ASP A 122 3.93 6.38 -7.63
N ASP A 123 2.61 6.23 -7.42
CA ASP A 123 1.89 4.94 -7.35
C ASP A 123 2.46 3.81 -8.25
N GLY A 124 2.84 2.69 -7.63
CA GLY A 124 3.56 1.60 -8.25
C GLY A 124 5.09 1.77 -8.32
N TRP A 125 5.66 2.89 -7.90
CA TRP A 125 7.11 3.05 -7.67
C TRP A 125 7.49 2.61 -6.26
N PHE A 126 6.89 3.20 -5.24
CA PHE A 126 7.11 2.86 -3.84
C PHE A 126 5.77 2.62 -3.15
N LEU A 127 5.70 1.56 -2.36
CA LEU A 127 4.60 1.28 -1.44
C LEU A 127 5.17 0.82 -0.11
N LYS A 128 4.77 1.44 0.99
CA LYS A 128 4.92 0.94 2.35
C LYS A 128 3.53 0.74 2.94
N MET A 129 3.26 -0.45 3.43
CA MET A 129 1.94 -0.79 3.94
C MET A 129 2.03 -1.55 5.24
N TYR A 130 1.50 -0.95 6.29
CA TYR A 130 1.34 -1.56 7.60
C TYR A 130 0.05 -2.35 7.62
N TYR A 131 0.09 -3.56 8.19
CA TYR A 131 -1.05 -4.46 8.25
C TYR A 131 -1.21 -4.98 9.68
N ASP A 132 -2.41 -5.40 10.04
CA ASP A 132 -2.64 -6.10 11.33
C ASP A 132 -2.64 -7.61 11.14
N ASN A 133 -3.36 -8.07 10.12
CA ASN A 133 -3.50 -9.48 9.82
C ASN A 133 -2.77 -9.85 8.53
N PHE A 134 -1.81 -10.77 8.62
CA PHE A 134 -1.05 -11.24 7.47
C PHE A 134 -1.92 -11.93 6.39
N GLN A 135 -3.14 -12.37 6.71
CA GLN A 135 -4.11 -12.85 5.71
C GLN A 135 -4.44 -11.77 4.66
N PHE A 136 -4.36 -10.49 5.02
CA PHE A 136 -4.48 -9.41 4.03
C PHE A 136 -3.34 -9.46 3.01
N ILE A 137 -2.11 -9.64 3.47
CA ILE A 137 -0.92 -9.78 2.62
C ILE A 137 -0.99 -11.05 1.76
N ASN A 138 -1.53 -12.15 2.27
CA ASN A 138 -1.73 -13.38 1.49
C ASN A 138 -2.55 -13.14 0.23
N LYS A 139 -3.63 -12.36 0.31
CA LYS A 139 -4.45 -12.00 -0.86
C LYS A 139 -3.66 -11.22 -1.91
N ILE A 140 -2.73 -10.35 -1.48
CA ILE A 140 -1.82 -9.63 -2.38
C ILE A 140 -0.85 -10.63 -3.05
N LEU A 141 -0.25 -11.54 -2.28
CA LEU A 141 0.64 -12.57 -2.82
C LEU A 141 -0.07 -13.48 -3.83
N GLU A 142 -1.33 -13.84 -3.58
CA GLU A 142 -2.15 -14.61 -4.53
C GLU A 142 -2.37 -13.86 -5.85
N LYS A 143 -2.65 -12.54 -5.79
CA LYS A 143 -2.74 -11.69 -6.99
C LYS A 143 -1.42 -11.67 -7.76
N ILE A 144 -0.28 -11.57 -7.07
CA ILE A 144 1.06 -11.62 -7.67
C ILE A 144 1.30 -12.98 -8.34
N ASN A 145 1.10 -14.08 -7.61
CA ASN A 145 1.25 -15.45 -8.11
C ASN A 145 0.43 -15.66 -9.39
N LYS A 146 -0.83 -15.20 -9.40
CA LYS A 146 -1.71 -15.27 -10.57
C LYS A 146 -1.19 -14.42 -11.72
N LYS A 147 -0.79 -13.18 -11.47
CA LYS A 147 -0.32 -12.27 -12.54
C LYS A 147 0.94 -12.81 -13.24
N PHE A 148 1.91 -13.28 -12.47
CA PHE A 148 3.21 -13.69 -12.99
C PHE A 148 3.33 -15.20 -13.24
N SER A 149 2.25 -15.96 -13.04
CA SER A 149 2.26 -17.43 -13.14
C SER A 149 3.38 -18.06 -12.31
N CYS A 150 3.55 -17.58 -11.07
CA CYS A 150 4.63 -17.95 -10.18
C CYS A 150 4.09 -18.44 -8.81
N TYR A 151 4.99 -18.92 -7.95
CA TYR A 151 4.65 -19.39 -6.61
C TYR A 151 5.59 -18.78 -5.57
N ILE A 152 5.10 -17.79 -4.82
CA ILE A 152 5.71 -17.30 -3.59
C ILE A 152 5.21 -18.17 -2.44
N ASN A 153 6.13 -18.82 -1.72
CA ASN A 153 5.79 -19.55 -0.51
C ASN A 153 5.42 -18.56 0.60
N THR A 154 4.12 -18.45 0.86
CA THR A 154 3.54 -17.56 1.87
C THR A 154 4.17 -17.72 3.26
N SER A 155 4.45 -18.95 3.68
CA SER A 155 5.04 -19.22 5.00
C SER A 155 6.50 -18.76 5.12
N GLU A 156 7.24 -18.74 4.01
CA GLU A 156 8.60 -18.21 3.95
C GLU A 156 8.59 -16.69 3.84
N PHE A 157 7.71 -16.14 3.01
CA PHE A 157 7.52 -14.70 2.87
C PHE A 157 7.13 -14.06 4.22
N GLN A 158 6.24 -14.71 4.98
CA GLN A 158 5.84 -14.25 6.30
C GLN A 158 7.01 -14.09 7.27
N LYS A 159 8.04 -14.94 7.17
CA LYS A 159 9.24 -14.87 8.01
C LYS A 159 10.12 -13.65 7.71
N GLY A 160 9.93 -12.99 6.56
CA GLY A 160 10.65 -11.76 6.22
C GLY A 160 12.16 -11.96 6.07
N LEU A 161 12.59 -13.10 5.51
CA LEU A 161 14.02 -13.41 5.38
C LEU A 161 14.67 -12.78 4.15
N TYR A 162 13.90 -12.63 3.07
CA TYR A 162 14.39 -12.15 1.78
C TYR A 162 13.40 -11.18 1.17
N ALA A 163 13.91 -10.35 0.27
CA ALA A 163 13.08 -9.68 -0.70
C ALA A 163 12.93 -10.51 -1.97
N TYR A 164 11.78 -10.37 -2.61
CA TYR A 164 11.40 -11.10 -3.82
C TYR A 164 11.31 -10.12 -4.97
N TRP A 165 12.03 -10.40 -6.04
CA TRP A 165 11.87 -9.75 -7.33
C TRP A 165 11.13 -10.72 -8.25
N ILE A 166 9.98 -10.30 -8.77
CA ILE A 166 9.14 -11.11 -9.65
C ILE A 166 8.97 -10.37 -10.97
N ASP A 167 9.24 -11.05 -12.08
CA ASP A 167 8.87 -10.59 -13.42
C ASP A 167 8.55 -11.78 -14.34
N LYS A 168 8.45 -11.54 -15.65
CA LYS A 168 8.17 -12.59 -16.65
C LYS A 168 9.20 -13.72 -16.70
N ASN A 169 10.41 -13.52 -16.16
CA ASN A 169 11.48 -14.50 -16.16
C ASN A 169 11.48 -15.38 -14.89
N GLY A 170 10.63 -15.06 -13.91
CA GLY A 170 10.49 -15.82 -12.68
C GLY A 170 10.71 -15.00 -11.42
N ILE A 171 11.15 -15.69 -10.35
CA ILE A 171 11.39 -15.11 -9.02
C ILE A 171 12.88 -15.14 -8.72
N GLU A 172 13.44 -13.99 -8.36
CA GLU A 172 14.76 -13.86 -7.74
C GLU A 172 14.61 -13.43 -6.28
N THR A 173 15.54 -13.83 -5.42
CA THR A 173 15.59 -13.37 -4.02
C THR A 173 16.84 -12.55 -3.76
N GLU A 174 16.74 -11.54 -2.90
CA GLU A 174 17.88 -10.73 -2.49
C GLU A 174 17.78 -10.29 -1.01
N ILE A 175 18.87 -9.68 -0.54
CA ILE A 175 18.93 -9.08 0.80
C ILE A 175 17.97 -7.89 0.85
N ILE A 176 17.18 -7.84 1.93
CA ILE A 176 16.21 -6.78 2.20
C ILE A 176 16.90 -5.41 2.25
N SER A 177 16.25 -4.42 1.65
CA SER A 177 16.67 -3.03 1.68
C SER A 177 15.45 -2.12 1.62
N ASP A 178 15.47 -1.06 2.43
CA ASP A 178 14.44 -0.02 2.44
C ASP A 178 14.71 1.06 1.38
N ASP A 179 15.95 1.11 0.86
CA ASP A 179 16.38 2.03 -0.21
C ASP A 179 15.89 1.53 -1.58
N ILE A 180 14.65 1.88 -1.90
CA ILE A 180 13.98 1.48 -3.14
C ILE A 180 14.64 2.10 -4.37
N ASP A 181 15.20 3.30 -4.27
CA ASP A 181 15.96 3.90 -5.38
C ASP A 181 17.20 3.09 -5.71
N LYS A 182 17.94 2.62 -4.70
CA LYS A 182 19.08 1.72 -4.92
C LYS A 182 18.65 0.40 -5.52
N ILE A 183 17.53 -0.17 -5.08
CA ILE A 183 16.98 -1.42 -5.63
C ILE A 183 16.59 -1.23 -7.10
N LEU A 184 15.81 -0.20 -7.41
CA LEU A 184 15.32 0.07 -8.76
C LEU A 184 16.43 0.57 -9.69
N ASN A 185 17.46 1.25 -9.19
CA ASN A 185 18.61 1.65 -10.02
C ASN A 185 19.52 0.47 -10.39
N LYS A 186 19.62 -0.58 -9.57
CA LYS A 186 20.30 -1.84 -9.98
C LYS A 186 19.65 -2.45 -11.24
N ARG A 187 18.35 -2.23 -11.45
CA ARG A 187 17.60 -2.68 -12.64
C ARG A 187 18.07 -2.05 -13.95
N LYS A 188 18.48 -0.77 -13.95
CA LYS A 188 18.96 -0.09 -15.17
C LYS A 188 20.18 -0.76 -15.79
N TRP A 189 20.92 -1.55 -15.01
CA TRP A 189 22.14 -2.24 -15.44
C TRP A 189 21.90 -3.70 -15.84
N LYS A 190 21.02 -4.43 -15.14
CA LYS A 190 20.69 -5.83 -15.48
C LYS A 190 20.02 -5.99 -16.85
N HIS A 191 19.26 -5.01 -17.33
CA HIS A 191 18.58 -5.06 -18.65
C HIS A 191 19.29 -4.29 -19.78
N LYS A 192 20.46 -3.69 -19.52
CA LYS A 192 21.32 -3.09 -20.58
C LYS A 192 22.36 -4.07 -21.14
N ALA A 193 22.45 -5.27 -20.58
CA ALA A 193 23.33 -6.34 -21.06
C ALA A 193 22.55 -7.35 -21.92
N ILE A 194 21.90 -6.86 -22.98
CA ILE A 194 21.44 -7.64 -24.14
C ILE A 194 21.71 -6.79 -25.38
#